data_AF-A0A344LB30-F1
#
_entry.id   AF-A0A344LB30-F1
#
_cell.length_a   1.000
_cell.length_b   1.000
_cell.length_c   1.000
_cell.angle_alpha   90.00
_cell.angle_beta   90.00
_cell.angle_gamma   90.00
#
_symmetry.space_group_name_H-M   'P 1'
#
loop_
_entity.id
_entity.type
_entity.pdbx_description
1 polymer ?
#
loop_
_entity_poly.entity_id
_entity_poly.type
_entity_poly.pdbx_seq_one_letter_code
_entity_poly.pdbx_strand_id
1 'polypeptide(L)'
;MSLDDDAIEELDLVLGQTHHLLGEAGDELAQRLVQAAKLTLRRDGGYFHPMPGDNWRSDTYEAVFEVTPSLVPEFTSEIVDRIWSKLEQVLRQHGRQDVFGVVVEPTVPPLPEVAADWRARAEQPPVPLPGNQARRERADGGYPVSDGLTFGSRAEIVVYELLVELQRACSRHRAIAMMPLPAAKLRDAGVRTPDFVVLGNGRAVVIEVDGPHHYGTTRKADDADRDRHWDRCGVHTVRIGAHHTDEPAALKELLREELDRWLFQTR
;
A
#
# COMPACT_ATOMS: atom_id res chain seq x y z
N MET A 1 14.69 32.62 17.83
CA MET A 1 13.55 31.90 18.41
C MET A 1 14.13 30.63 18.99
N SER A 2 13.86 30.31 20.27
CA SER A 2 14.46 29.14 20.92
C SER A 2 13.58 27.93 20.63
N LEU A 3 14.13 26.90 20.00
CA LEU A 3 13.40 25.65 19.72
C LEU A 3 13.05 24.95 21.03
N ASP A 4 11.77 24.67 21.23
CA ASP A 4 11.28 23.78 22.29
C ASP A 4 11.45 22.31 21.87
N ASP A 5 11.62 21.40 22.82
CA ASP A 5 11.91 19.99 22.54
C ASP A 5 10.78 19.26 21.80
N ASP A 6 9.54 19.71 22.03
CA ASP A 6 8.32 19.15 21.45
C ASP A 6 7.77 19.98 20.26
N ALA A 7 8.54 20.96 19.75
CA ALA A 7 8.12 21.83 18.66
C ALA A 7 8.24 21.14 17.29
N ILE A 8 7.35 20.17 17.01
CA ILE A 8 7.34 19.35 15.80
C ILE A 8 7.45 20.19 14.51
N GLU A 9 6.70 21.29 14.41
CA GLU A 9 6.72 22.16 13.22
C GLU A 9 8.06 22.90 13.05
N GLU A 10 8.73 23.24 14.16
CA GLU A 10 10.02 23.94 14.11
C GLU A 10 11.17 22.97 13.79
N LEU A 11 11.09 21.72 14.27
CA LEU A 11 12.04 20.66 13.92
C LEU A 11 11.89 20.21 12.46
N ASP A 12 10.66 20.19 11.92
CA ASP A 12 10.43 19.95 10.50
C ASP A 12 11.04 21.07 9.62
N LEU A 13 10.96 22.33 10.08
CA LEU A 13 11.65 23.45 9.42
C LEU A 13 13.17 23.28 9.44
N VAL A 14 13.75 22.87 10.58
CA VAL A 14 15.20 22.56 10.70
C VAL A 14 15.59 21.46 9.70
N LEU A 15 14.77 20.42 9.57
CA LEU A 15 15.00 19.32 8.64
C LEU A 15 14.93 19.80 7.18
N GLY A 16 13.95 20.62 6.83
CA GLY A 16 13.81 21.23 5.50
C GLY A 16 14.99 22.14 5.12
N GLN A 17 15.51 22.92 6.07
CA GLN A 17 16.70 23.74 5.87
C GLN A 17 17.96 22.87 5.69
N THR A 18 18.10 21.81 6.49
CA THR A 18 19.18 20.83 6.35
C THR A 18 19.15 20.15 4.98
N HIS A 19 17.96 19.73 4.53
CA HIS A 19 17.73 19.18 3.20
C HIS A 19 18.17 20.14 2.08
N HIS A 20 17.86 21.43 2.22
CA HIS A 20 18.26 22.45 1.25
C HIS A 20 19.79 22.58 1.16
N LEU A 21 20.48 22.69 2.31
CA LEU A 21 21.95 22.81 2.37
C LEU A 21 22.68 21.58 1.82
N LEU A 22 22.13 20.38 2.01
CA LEU A 22 22.66 19.15 1.41
C LEU A 22 22.52 19.16 -0.12
N GLY A 23 21.42 19.69 -0.64
CA GLY A 23 21.22 19.89 -2.07
C GLY A 23 22.22 20.88 -2.68
N GLU A 24 22.47 22.01 -2.02
CA GLU A 24 23.48 22.98 -2.46
C GLU A 24 24.91 22.40 -2.45
N ALA A 25 25.19 21.48 -1.53
CA ALA A 25 26.47 20.76 -1.45
C ALA A 25 26.60 19.62 -2.47
N GLY A 26 25.52 19.26 -3.19
CA GLY A 26 25.50 18.15 -4.13
C GLY A 26 25.42 16.76 -3.48
N ASP A 27 25.11 16.68 -2.18
CA ASP A 27 24.97 15.42 -1.45
C ASP A 27 23.56 14.80 -1.64
N GLU A 28 23.26 14.40 -2.88
CA GLU A 28 21.92 13.94 -3.29
C GLU A 28 21.38 12.73 -2.50
N LEU A 29 22.27 11.84 -2.03
CA LEU A 29 21.88 10.68 -1.23
C LEU A 29 21.46 11.12 0.19
N ALA A 30 22.30 11.92 0.86
CA ALA A 30 22.00 12.45 2.18
C ALA A 30 20.74 13.32 2.16
N GLN A 31 20.56 14.12 1.11
CA GLN A 31 19.35 14.93 0.90
C GLN A 31 18.08 14.06 0.85
N ARG A 32 18.08 13.00 0.03
CA ARG A 32 16.94 12.08 -0.07
C ARG A 32 16.64 11.34 1.22
N LEU A 33 17.67 10.95 1.96
CA LEU A 33 17.52 10.26 3.24
C LEU A 33 16.94 11.18 4.31
N VAL A 34 17.39 12.44 4.36
CA VAL A 34 16.81 13.48 5.24
C VAL A 34 15.34 13.73 4.91
N GLN A 35 14.96 13.74 3.63
CA GLN A 35 13.56 13.92 3.20
C GLN A 35 12.63 12.80 3.73
N ALA A 36 13.16 11.59 3.93
CA ALA A 36 12.41 10.43 4.38
C ALA A 36 12.44 10.23 5.91
N ALA A 37 13.14 11.10 6.64
CA ALA A 37 13.28 11.04 8.09
C ALA A 37 12.30 12.00 8.78
N LYS A 38 11.99 11.71 10.03
CA LYS A 38 11.38 12.66 10.97
C LYS A 38 12.41 12.99 12.05
N LEU A 39 12.59 14.27 12.34
CA LEU A 39 13.51 14.74 13.37
C LEU A 39 12.79 14.94 14.70
N THR A 40 13.33 14.36 15.75
CA THR A 40 12.98 14.66 17.15
C THR A 40 14.25 14.97 17.94
N LEU A 41 14.10 15.62 19.10
CA LEU A 41 15.21 15.84 20.02
C LEU A 41 14.96 15.00 21.27
N ARG A 42 15.98 14.26 21.70
CA ARG A 42 15.90 13.44 22.89
C ARG A 42 17.00 13.84 23.86
N ARG A 43 16.61 14.01 25.12
CA ARG A 43 17.55 14.20 26.21
C ARG A 43 18.32 12.90 26.45
N ASP A 44 19.64 12.97 26.50
CA ASP A 44 20.45 11.79 26.79
C ASP A 44 20.19 11.34 28.24
N GLY A 45 19.47 10.23 28.40
CA GLY A 45 18.75 9.88 29.63
C GLY A 45 18.84 8.41 30.03
N GLY A 46 19.89 7.66 29.66
CA GLY A 46 20.09 6.35 30.30
C GLY A 46 21.20 5.39 29.85
N TYR A 47 21.83 5.56 28.68
CA TYR A 47 22.95 4.70 28.27
C TYR A 47 24.22 5.53 28.07
N PHE A 48 24.80 5.90 29.22
CA PHE A 48 26.01 6.68 29.33
C PHE A 48 27.24 5.88 28.89
N HIS A 49 27.80 6.21 27.72
CA HIS A 49 29.13 5.76 27.27
C HIS A 49 30.06 6.97 27.08
N PRO A 50 30.46 7.69 28.15
CA PRO A 50 31.38 8.81 28.01
C PRO A 50 32.70 8.32 27.42
N MET A 51 33.14 8.92 26.32
CA MET A 51 34.53 8.82 25.91
C MET A 51 35.33 9.88 26.66
N PRO A 52 36.48 9.54 27.27
CA PRO A 52 37.32 10.54 27.91
C PRO A 52 37.71 11.65 26.93
N GLY A 53 37.19 12.88 27.15
CA GLY A 53 37.48 14.05 26.34
C GLY A 53 36.37 14.52 25.40
N ASP A 54 35.21 13.84 25.37
CA ASP A 54 34.01 14.41 24.76
C ASP A 54 33.39 15.47 25.70
N ASN A 55 32.90 16.58 25.16
CA ASN A 55 32.36 17.70 25.96
C ASN A 55 30.90 17.44 26.41
N TRP A 56 30.49 16.18 26.54
CA TRP A 56 29.10 15.79 26.79
C TRP A 56 28.74 15.86 28.28
N ARG A 57 27.52 16.29 28.63
CA ARG A 57 27.05 16.56 30.01
C ARG A 57 25.61 16.08 30.21
N SER A 58 25.13 15.97 31.45
CA SER A 58 23.77 15.49 31.77
C SER A 58 22.61 16.36 31.22
N ASP A 59 22.93 17.49 30.60
CA ASP A 59 22.02 18.45 29.97
C ASP A 59 22.11 18.44 28.44
N THR A 60 22.81 17.48 27.83
CA THR A 60 22.95 17.37 26.37
C THR A 60 21.84 16.57 25.70
N TYR A 61 21.59 16.92 24.45
CA TYR A 61 20.58 16.33 23.58
C TYR A 61 21.22 15.62 22.38
N GLU A 62 20.46 14.69 21.83
CA GLU A 62 20.73 14.09 20.54
C GLU A 62 19.58 14.40 19.58
N ALA A 63 19.92 14.62 18.31
CA ALA A 63 18.96 14.60 17.23
C ALA A 63 18.63 13.15 16.90
N VAL A 64 17.35 12.80 16.88
CA VAL A 64 16.91 11.46 16.50
C VAL A 64 16.20 11.53 15.16
N PHE A 65 16.71 10.79 14.18
CA PHE A 65 16.04 10.54 12.93
C PHE A 65 15.23 9.26 13.02
N GLU A 66 13.91 9.40 13.12
CA GLU A 66 12.97 8.30 12.97
C GLU A 66 12.78 8.01 11.48
N VAL A 67 13.12 6.79 11.04
CA VAL A 67 13.07 6.39 9.62
C VAL A 67 12.39 5.04 9.43
N THR A 68 11.83 4.80 8.24
CA THR A 68 11.31 3.46 7.89
C THR A 68 12.40 2.39 8.08
N PRO A 69 12.11 1.22 8.68
CA PRO A 69 13.14 0.21 8.98
C PRO A 69 14.00 -0.23 7.79
N SER A 70 13.44 -0.22 6.57
CA SER A 70 14.16 -0.55 5.34
C SER A 70 15.24 0.46 4.95
N LEU A 71 15.17 1.70 5.47
CA LEU A 71 16.12 2.77 5.16
C LEU A 71 17.27 2.85 6.16
N VAL A 72 17.16 2.23 7.34
CA VAL A 72 18.23 2.25 8.36
C VAL A 72 19.61 1.85 7.80
N PRO A 73 19.75 0.80 6.96
CA PRO A 73 21.06 0.42 6.41
C PRO A 73 21.69 1.47 5.48
N GLU A 74 20.90 2.39 4.93
CA GLU A 74 21.38 3.46 4.03
C GLU A 74 22.03 4.62 4.81
N PHE A 75 21.74 4.75 6.11
CA PHE A 75 22.39 5.72 7.00
C PHE A 75 23.71 5.16 7.52
N THR A 76 24.68 5.03 6.62
CA THR A 76 26.06 4.68 6.99
C THR A 76 26.69 5.79 7.82
N SER A 77 27.74 5.48 8.60
CA SER A 77 28.45 6.48 9.41
C SER A 77 28.91 7.69 8.59
N GLU A 78 29.42 7.45 7.37
CA GLU A 78 29.84 8.52 6.47
C GLU A 78 28.69 9.44 6.06
N ILE A 79 27.51 8.87 5.76
CA ILE A 79 26.33 9.65 5.39
C ILE A 79 25.80 10.41 6.60
N VAL A 80 25.78 9.78 7.76
CA VAL A 80 25.38 10.40 9.03
C VAL A 80 26.28 11.60 9.36
N ASP A 81 27.60 11.47 9.20
CA ASP A 81 28.56 12.56 9.43
C ASP A 81 28.31 13.75 8.48
N ARG A 82 28.02 13.48 7.20
CA ARG A 82 27.69 14.52 6.21
C ARG A 82 26.40 15.25 6.57
N ILE A 83 25.37 14.50 6.99
CA ILE A 83 24.11 15.09 7.42
C ILE A 83 24.33 15.93 8.69
N TRP A 84 25.02 15.36 9.69
CA TRP A 84 25.32 16.03 10.94
C TRP A 84 26.05 17.36 10.73
N SER A 85 27.05 17.40 9.84
CA SER A 85 27.79 18.62 9.51
C SER A 85 26.90 19.79 9.07
N LYS A 86 25.75 19.51 8.41
CA LYS A 86 24.76 20.53 8.02
C LYS A 86 23.72 20.77 9.11
N LEU A 87 23.20 19.70 9.69
CA LEU A 87 22.16 19.74 10.72
C LEU A 87 22.64 20.53 11.95
N GLU A 88 23.88 20.32 12.39
CA GLU A 88 24.47 21.02 13.52
C GLU A 88 24.48 22.54 13.29
N GLN A 89 24.83 22.98 12.08
CA GLN A 89 24.85 24.41 11.74
C GLN A 89 23.46 25.02 11.83
N VAL A 90 22.45 24.31 11.31
CA VAL A 90 21.05 24.74 11.34
C VAL A 90 20.56 24.80 12.79
N LEU A 91 20.74 23.73 13.58
CA LEU A 91 20.35 23.69 15.00
C LEU A 91 20.97 24.83 15.81
N ARG A 92 22.27 25.11 15.61
CA ARG A 92 22.96 26.24 16.25
C ARG A 92 22.36 27.60 15.88
N GLN A 93 21.94 27.80 14.62
CA GLN A 93 21.27 29.03 14.19
C GLN A 93 19.89 29.21 14.85
N HIS A 94 19.23 28.10 15.17
CA HIS A 94 17.98 28.09 15.95
C HIS A 94 18.21 28.04 17.47
N GLY A 95 19.43 28.27 17.94
CA GLY A 95 19.76 28.40 19.36
C GLY A 95 20.01 27.10 20.11
N ARG A 96 20.04 25.95 19.42
CA ARG A 96 20.32 24.63 20.01
C ARG A 96 21.80 24.30 19.92
N GLN A 97 22.56 24.75 20.92
CA GLN A 97 23.99 24.45 21.09
C GLN A 97 24.24 23.22 21.98
N ASP A 98 23.17 22.69 22.53
CA ASP A 98 23.07 21.58 23.46
C ASP A 98 22.88 20.22 22.76
N VAL A 99 22.77 20.19 21.43
CA VAL A 99 22.66 18.96 20.62
C VAL A 99 24.04 18.58 20.09
N PHE A 100 24.51 17.36 20.40
CA PHE A 100 25.90 16.96 20.12
C PHE A 100 26.06 15.80 19.13
N GLY A 101 24.97 15.21 18.69
CA GLY A 101 25.01 14.15 17.69
C GLY A 101 23.66 13.86 17.08
N VAL A 102 23.69 12.95 16.11
CA VAL A 102 22.49 12.41 15.48
C VAL A 102 22.49 10.89 15.60
N VAL A 103 21.35 10.33 15.95
CA VAL A 103 21.09 8.89 16.01
C VAL A 103 19.97 8.56 15.04
N VAL A 104 20.09 7.42 14.36
CA VAL A 104 19.08 6.94 13.42
C VAL A 104 18.38 5.75 14.05
N GLU A 105 17.06 5.87 14.20
CA GLU A 105 16.22 4.84 14.82
C GLU A 105 15.10 4.41 13.86
N PRO A 106 14.80 3.12 13.77
CA PRO A 106 13.66 2.65 12.99
C PRO A 106 12.36 3.14 13.65
N THR A 107 11.46 3.71 12.86
CA THR A 107 10.09 3.98 13.31
C THR A 107 9.46 2.68 13.77
N VAL A 108 9.01 2.65 15.02
CA VAL A 108 8.32 1.48 15.59
C VAL A 108 6.88 1.50 15.08
N PRO A 109 6.43 0.49 14.31
CA PRO A 109 5.03 0.39 13.93
C PRO A 109 4.17 0.19 15.19
N PRO A 110 2.88 0.56 15.17
CA PRO A 110 1.99 0.28 16.28
C PRO A 110 2.04 -1.20 16.64
N LEU A 111 2.10 -1.50 17.94
CA LEU A 111 2.15 -2.87 18.42
C LEU A 111 0.90 -3.60 17.91
N PRO A 112 1.06 -4.79 17.29
CA PRO A 112 -0.09 -5.55 16.84
C PRO A 112 -0.92 -6.00 18.03
N GLU A 113 -2.25 -6.06 17.86
CA GLU A 113 -3.11 -6.72 18.83
C GLU A 113 -2.84 -8.23 18.76
N VAL A 114 -2.22 -8.76 19.81
CA VAL A 114 -1.85 -10.17 19.91
C VAL A 114 -2.78 -10.85 20.92
N ALA A 115 -3.51 -11.88 20.47
CA ALA A 115 -4.38 -12.66 21.33
C ALA A 115 -3.59 -13.48 22.36
N ALA A 116 -4.19 -13.79 23.51
CA ALA A 116 -3.53 -14.52 24.60
C ALA A 116 -3.04 -15.93 24.19
N ASP A 117 -3.64 -16.52 23.16
CA ASP A 117 -3.32 -17.82 22.57
C ASP A 117 -2.29 -17.74 21.42
N TRP A 118 -1.54 -16.63 21.29
CA TRP A 118 -0.66 -16.39 20.13
C TRP A 118 0.34 -17.50 19.84
N ARG A 119 0.83 -18.23 20.87
CA ARG A 119 1.74 -19.36 20.67
C ARG A 119 1.07 -20.50 19.89
N ALA A 120 -0.18 -20.82 20.24
CA ALA A 120 -0.95 -21.83 19.52
C ALA A 120 -1.31 -21.38 18.09
N ARG A 121 -1.52 -20.06 17.89
CA ARG A 121 -1.76 -19.48 16.55
C ARG A 121 -0.50 -19.41 15.69
N ALA A 122 0.67 -19.23 16.29
CA ALA A 122 1.96 -19.24 15.59
C ALA A 122 2.37 -20.65 15.11
N GLU A 123 1.87 -21.70 15.76
CA GLU A 123 2.03 -23.09 15.33
C GLU A 123 1.08 -23.48 14.18
N GLN A 124 0.04 -22.69 13.94
CA GLN A 124 -0.83 -22.86 12.79
C GLN A 124 -0.14 -22.32 11.52
N PRO A 125 -0.34 -22.94 10.35
CA PRO A 125 0.21 -22.43 9.11
C PRO A 125 -0.27 -20.98 8.91
N PRO A 126 0.61 -20.09 8.40
CA PRO A 126 0.31 -18.66 8.32
C PRO A 126 -1.00 -18.45 7.57
N VAL A 127 -1.96 -17.80 8.23
CA VAL A 127 -3.14 -17.27 7.56
C VAL A 127 -2.62 -16.32 6.46
N PRO A 128 -3.08 -16.46 5.20
CA PRO A 128 -2.63 -15.60 4.12
C PRO A 128 -2.79 -14.14 4.53
N LEU A 129 -1.70 -13.38 4.49
CA LEU A 129 -1.74 -11.94 4.68
C LEU A 129 -2.71 -11.33 3.65
N PRO A 130 -3.53 -10.34 4.03
CA PRO A 130 -4.39 -9.64 3.08
C PRO A 130 -3.58 -9.14 1.89
N GLY A 131 -3.96 -9.57 0.68
CA GLY A 131 -3.38 -9.07 -0.56
C GLY A 131 -3.84 -7.63 -0.80
N ASN A 132 -2.91 -6.69 -0.70
CA ASN A 132 -3.10 -5.24 -0.86
C ASN A 132 -3.37 -4.79 -2.31
N GLN A 133 -4.26 -5.48 -3.03
CA GLN A 133 -4.79 -4.92 -4.28
C GLN A 133 -5.60 -3.67 -3.92
N ALA A 134 -5.04 -2.50 -4.23
CA ALA A 134 -5.47 -1.20 -3.77
C ALA A 134 -6.99 -0.97 -3.90
N ARG A 135 -7.72 -1.12 -2.78
CA ARG A 135 -9.05 -0.54 -2.61
C ARG A 135 -9.24 -0.05 -1.18
N ARG A 136 -9.95 1.07 -1.08
CA ARG A 136 -10.47 1.70 0.15
C ARG A 136 -10.96 0.61 1.11
N GLU A 137 -10.30 0.50 2.26
CA GLU A 137 -10.83 -0.20 3.44
C GLU A 137 -12.24 0.35 3.67
N ARG A 138 -13.27 -0.40 3.28
CA ARG A 138 -14.63 -0.11 3.70
C ARG A 138 -14.77 -0.77 5.05
N ALA A 139 -14.29 -0.04 6.07
CA ALA A 139 -14.58 -0.34 7.46
C ALA A 139 -16.11 -0.37 7.61
N ASP A 140 -16.62 -1.57 7.88
CA ASP A 140 -17.91 -1.93 8.50
C ASP A 140 -18.72 -2.98 7.70
N GLY A 141 -18.65 -4.23 8.20
CA GLY A 141 -19.80 -5.16 8.28
C GLY A 141 -20.07 -6.12 7.11
N GLY A 142 -19.96 -7.43 7.39
CA GLY A 142 -20.78 -8.49 6.78
C GLY A 142 -20.51 -8.88 5.32
N TYR A 143 -19.53 -8.28 4.65
CA TYR A 143 -19.19 -8.63 3.28
C TYR A 143 -18.51 -10.01 3.19
N PRO A 144 -18.81 -10.83 2.16
CA PRO A 144 -18.18 -12.12 2.00
C PRO A 144 -16.67 -12.02 1.68
N VAL A 145 -15.86 -12.95 2.20
CA VAL A 145 -14.39 -12.99 2.05
C VAL A 145 -13.93 -14.37 1.56
N SER A 146 -12.93 -14.42 0.66
CA SER A 146 -12.25 -15.65 0.20
C SER A 146 -10.82 -15.34 -0.27
N ASP A 147 -9.84 -16.22 -0.01
CA ASP A 147 -8.42 -16.06 -0.37
C ASP A 147 -7.80 -14.69 0.02
N GLY A 148 -8.26 -14.09 1.13
CA GLY A 148 -7.84 -12.77 1.59
C GLY A 148 -8.41 -11.59 0.78
N LEU A 149 -9.39 -11.86 -0.09
CA LEU A 149 -10.10 -10.89 -0.93
C LEU A 149 -11.54 -10.70 -0.41
N THR A 150 -12.03 -9.46 -0.48
CA THR A 150 -13.41 -9.10 -0.07
C THR A 150 -14.29 -8.92 -1.30
N PHE A 151 -15.55 -9.34 -1.22
CA PHE A 151 -16.52 -9.29 -2.31
C PHE A 151 -17.75 -8.46 -1.93
N GLY A 152 -18.39 -7.84 -2.92
CA GLY A 152 -19.60 -7.03 -2.75
C GLY A 152 -20.86 -7.86 -2.48
N SER A 153 -20.86 -9.15 -2.85
CA SER A 153 -22.01 -10.03 -2.73
C SER A 153 -21.64 -11.51 -2.65
N ARG A 154 -22.61 -12.36 -2.26
CA ARG A 154 -22.43 -13.83 -2.27
C ARG A 154 -22.32 -14.38 -3.69
N ALA A 155 -23.01 -13.76 -4.65
CA ALA A 155 -22.96 -14.14 -6.05
C ALA A 155 -21.54 -13.94 -6.63
N GLU A 156 -20.87 -12.85 -6.27
CA GLU A 156 -19.47 -12.62 -6.63
C GLU A 156 -18.54 -13.72 -6.07
N ILE A 157 -18.75 -14.20 -4.84
CA ILE A 157 -17.96 -15.34 -4.33
C ILE A 157 -18.13 -16.58 -5.20
N VAL A 158 -19.36 -16.92 -5.60
CA VAL A 158 -19.59 -18.09 -6.44
C VAL A 158 -18.85 -17.96 -7.77
N VAL A 159 -18.91 -16.78 -8.40
CA VAL A 159 -18.15 -16.50 -9.63
C VAL A 159 -16.64 -16.64 -9.38
N TYR A 160 -16.13 -16.09 -8.29
CA TYR A 160 -14.72 -16.19 -7.92
C TYR A 160 -14.25 -17.65 -7.74
N GLU A 161 -15.00 -18.45 -6.98
CA GLU A 161 -14.68 -19.87 -6.74
C GLU A 161 -14.61 -20.66 -8.07
N LEU A 162 -15.56 -20.41 -8.97
CA LEU A 162 -15.58 -21.03 -10.30
C LEU A 162 -14.38 -20.60 -11.16
N LEU A 163 -14.00 -19.32 -11.10
CA LEU A 163 -12.81 -18.83 -11.82
C LEU A 163 -11.51 -19.44 -11.25
N VAL A 164 -11.42 -19.65 -9.93
CA VAL A 164 -10.30 -20.38 -9.29
C VAL A 164 -10.24 -21.82 -9.78
N GLU A 165 -11.37 -22.51 -9.87
CA GLU A 165 -11.42 -23.86 -10.44
C GLU A 165 -10.97 -23.91 -11.90
N LEU A 166 -11.41 -22.95 -12.71
CA LEU A 166 -10.98 -22.82 -14.11
C LEU A 166 -9.48 -22.52 -14.20
N GLN A 167 -8.96 -21.61 -13.39
CA GLN A 167 -7.53 -21.29 -13.33
C GLN A 167 -6.68 -22.53 -13.00
N ARG A 168 -7.13 -23.34 -12.02
CA ARG A 168 -6.43 -24.60 -11.65
C ARG A 168 -6.47 -25.65 -12.75
N ALA A 169 -7.52 -25.66 -13.57
CA ALA A 169 -7.66 -26.55 -14.71
C ALA A 169 -6.87 -26.09 -15.95
N CYS A 170 -6.47 -24.83 -16.03
CA CYS A 170 -5.68 -24.30 -17.14
C CYS A 170 -4.26 -24.90 -17.19
N SER A 171 -3.74 -25.09 -18.40
CA SER A 171 -2.32 -25.41 -18.58
C SER A 171 -1.44 -24.19 -18.28
N ARG A 172 -0.14 -24.40 -17.98
CA ARG A 172 0.80 -23.30 -17.69
C ARG A 172 0.87 -22.25 -18.81
N HIS A 173 0.57 -22.64 -20.05
CA HIS A 173 0.58 -21.74 -21.22
C HIS A 173 -0.78 -21.05 -21.47
N ARG A 174 -1.82 -21.40 -20.71
CA ARG A 174 -3.15 -20.76 -20.74
C ARG A 174 -3.52 -20.20 -19.38
N ALA A 175 -2.53 -19.64 -18.67
CA ALA A 175 -2.77 -19.06 -17.35
C ALA A 175 -3.73 -17.85 -17.45
N ILE A 176 -4.59 -17.74 -16.44
CA ILE A 176 -5.41 -16.56 -16.19
C ILE A 176 -5.03 -15.94 -14.85
N ALA A 177 -5.13 -14.62 -14.73
CA ALA A 177 -5.03 -13.89 -13.48
C ALA A 177 -6.35 -13.17 -13.20
N MET A 178 -6.77 -13.14 -11.94
CA MET A 178 -8.04 -12.55 -11.53
C MET A 178 -7.77 -11.38 -10.59
N MET A 179 -8.45 -10.28 -10.83
CA MET A 179 -8.42 -9.09 -9.99
C MET A 179 -9.87 -8.80 -9.60
N PRO A 180 -10.33 -9.23 -8.41
CA PRO A 180 -11.64 -8.86 -7.89
C PRO A 180 -11.65 -7.41 -7.42
N LEU A 181 -12.73 -6.70 -7.73
CA LEU A 181 -12.98 -5.32 -7.34
C LEU A 181 -11.78 -4.36 -7.55
N PRO A 182 -11.07 -4.38 -8.71
CA PRO A 182 -9.94 -3.50 -8.93
C PRO A 182 -10.43 -2.06 -9.15
N ALA A 183 -9.77 -1.09 -8.53
CA ALA A 183 -10.04 0.31 -8.84
C ALA A 183 -9.43 0.68 -10.20
N ALA A 184 -10.23 1.27 -11.09
CA ALA A 184 -9.79 1.75 -12.38
C ALA A 184 -10.23 3.20 -12.61
N LYS A 185 -9.33 4.04 -13.11
CA LYS A 185 -9.64 5.42 -13.53
C LYS A 185 -10.07 5.43 -14.99
N LEU A 186 -11.34 5.72 -15.23
CA LEU A 186 -11.92 5.90 -16.56
C LEU A 186 -11.95 7.39 -16.92
N ARG A 187 -11.69 7.71 -18.19
CA ARG A 187 -11.63 9.11 -18.67
C ARG A 187 -12.97 9.84 -18.48
N ASP A 188 -14.08 9.20 -18.83
CA ASP A 188 -15.40 9.84 -18.90
C ASP A 188 -16.26 9.55 -17.65
N ALA A 189 -15.86 8.56 -16.82
CA ALA A 189 -16.64 8.09 -15.67
C ALA A 189 -15.90 8.22 -14.34
N GLY A 190 -14.67 8.75 -14.30
CA GLY A 190 -13.89 8.85 -13.06
C GLY A 190 -13.42 7.49 -12.54
N VAL A 191 -13.23 7.34 -11.23
CA VAL A 191 -12.80 6.05 -10.66
C VAL A 191 -14.00 5.11 -10.54
N ARG A 192 -13.85 3.90 -11.05
CA ARG A 192 -14.84 2.82 -11.00
C ARG A 192 -14.20 1.52 -10.54
N THR A 193 -15.04 0.57 -10.17
CA THR A 193 -14.61 -0.75 -9.75
C THR A 193 -15.55 -1.76 -10.39
N PRO A 194 -15.13 -2.44 -11.48
CA PRO A 194 -15.87 -3.62 -11.94
C PRO A 194 -15.79 -4.73 -10.90
N ASP A 195 -16.68 -5.71 -10.96
CA ASP A 195 -16.66 -6.83 -10.03
C ASP A 195 -15.41 -7.69 -10.21
N PHE A 196 -15.03 -7.97 -11.45
CA PHE A 196 -13.76 -8.64 -11.78
C PHE A 196 -13.11 -8.08 -13.04
N VAL A 197 -11.78 -8.12 -13.05
CA VAL A 197 -10.98 -8.11 -14.29
C VAL A 197 -10.21 -9.41 -14.34
N VAL A 198 -10.33 -10.14 -15.46
CA VAL A 198 -9.58 -11.38 -15.71
C VAL A 198 -8.61 -11.13 -16.86
N LEU A 199 -7.33 -11.44 -16.64
CA LEU A 199 -6.26 -11.33 -17.62
C LEU A 199 -5.87 -12.72 -18.12
N GLY A 200 -5.49 -12.83 -19.37
CA GLY A 200 -4.95 -14.07 -19.95
C GLY A 200 -4.47 -13.83 -21.38
N ASN A 201 -3.38 -14.50 -21.76
CA ASN A 201 -2.84 -14.46 -23.15
C ASN A 201 -2.69 -13.03 -23.72
N GLY A 202 -2.20 -12.10 -22.87
CA GLY A 202 -2.00 -10.69 -23.25
C GLY A 202 -3.28 -9.86 -23.41
N ARG A 203 -4.43 -10.39 -23.00
CA ARG A 203 -5.75 -9.76 -23.10
C ARG A 203 -6.42 -9.65 -21.73
N ALA A 204 -7.51 -8.87 -21.68
CA ALA A 204 -8.32 -8.68 -20.50
C ALA A 204 -9.81 -8.80 -20.85
N VAL A 205 -10.61 -9.25 -19.88
CA VAL A 205 -12.07 -9.22 -19.89
C VAL A 205 -12.56 -8.70 -18.52
N VAL A 206 -13.59 -7.88 -18.54
CA VAL A 206 -14.32 -7.43 -17.35
C VAL A 206 -15.49 -8.38 -17.12
N ILE A 207 -15.76 -8.76 -15.87
CA ILE A 207 -16.96 -9.50 -15.49
C ILE A 207 -17.72 -8.66 -14.46
N GLU A 208 -19.02 -8.47 -14.69
CA GLU A 208 -19.95 -7.78 -13.77
C GLU A 208 -21.06 -8.77 -13.35
N VAL A 209 -21.36 -8.81 -12.05
CA VAL A 209 -22.35 -9.69 -11.42
C VAL A 209 -23.59 -8.87 -11.05
N ASP A 210 -24.61 -8.98 -11.88
CA ASP A 210 -25.81 -8.14 -11.83
C ASP A 210 -26.87 -8.70 -10.85
N GLY A 211 -27.11 -8.00 -9.74
CA GLY A 211 -28.15 -8.33 -8.75
C GLY A 211 -29.61 -8.19 -9.25
N PRO A 212 -30.60 -8.76 -8.51
CA PRO A 212 -32.00 -8.82 -8.94
C PRO A 212 -32.80 -7.50 -8.92
N HIS A 213 -32.20 -6.37 -8.47
CA HIS A 213 -32.89 -5.08 -8.32
C HIS A 213 -32.40 -3.99 -9.29
N HIS A 214 -32.33 -4.33 -10.58
CA HIS A 214 -31.82 -3.45 -11.64
C HIS A 214 -32.90 -2.84 -12.54
N TYR A 215 -33.96 -2.25 -11.97
CA TYR A 215 -35.01 -1.59 -12.75
C TYR A 215 -35.04 -0.08 -12.49
N GLY A 216 -34.16 0.65 -13.15
CA GLY A 216 -34.22 2.11 -13.27
C GLY A 216 -33.64 2.57 -14.62
N THR A 217 -34.40 3.37 -15.38
CA THR A 217 -34.04 3.80 -16.75
C THR A 217 -32.76 4.63 -16.83
N THR A 218 -32.42 5.39 -15.79
CA THR A 218 -31.19 6.18 -15.69
C THR A 218 -29.93 5.32 -15.51
N ARG A 219 -30.00 4.21 -14.75
CA ARG A 219 -28.83 3.34 -14.54
C ARG A 219 -28.48 2.46 -15.75
N LYS A 220 -29.45 2.14 -16.61
CA LYS A 220 -29.19 1.41 -17.86
C LYS A 220 -28.33 2.22 -18.84
N ALA A 221 -28.50 3.55 -18.87
CA ALA A 221 -27.66 4.44 -19.67
C ALA A 221 -26.24 4.51 -19.10
N ASP A 222 -26.11 4.66 -17.78
CA ASP A 222 -24.81 4.67 -17.08
C ASP A 222 -24.03 3.36 -17.27
N ASP A 223 -24.74 2.23 -17.25
CA ASP A 223 -24.19 0.89 -17.54
C ASP A 223 -23.71 0.77 -18.99
N ALA A 224 -24.50 1.24 -19.95
CA ALA A 224 -24.15 1.21 -21.36
C ALA A 224 -22.99 2.17 -21.70
N ASP A 225 -22.84 3.27 -20.97
CA ASP A 225 -21.71 4.20 -21.11
C ASP A 225 -20.43 3.62 -20.48
N ARG A 226 -20.56 2.85 -19.38
CA ARG A 226 -19.45 2.09 -18.77
C ARG A 226 -18.93 1.02 -19.71
N ASP A 227 -19.81 0.17 -20.21
CA ASP A 227 -19.45 -0.93 -21.11
C ASP A 227 -18.78 -0.38 -22.38
N ARG A 228 -19.32 0.72 -22.94
CA ARG A 228 -18.70 1.44 -24.06
C ARG A 228 -17.31 1.98 -23.74
N HIS A 229 -17.02 2.37 -22.50
CA HIS A 229 -15.68 2.82 -22.12
C HIS A 229 -14.68 1.67 -22.17
N TRP A 230 -15.05 0.50 -21.63
CA TRP A 230 -14.23 -0.70 -21.67
C TRP A 230 -14.00 -1.18 -23.10
N ASP A 231 -15.04 -1.15 -23.94
CA ASP A 231 -14.93 -1.49 -25.36
C ASP A 231 -13.94 -0.58 -26.09
N ARG A 232 -13.91 0.73 -25.78
CA ARG A 232 -12.89 1.66 -26.32
C ARG A 232 -11.47 1.32 -25.86
N CYS A 233 -11.32 0.73 -24.67
CA CYS A 233 -10.05 0.17 -24.20
C CYS A 233 -9.73 -1.19 -24.85
N GLY A 234 -10.61 -1.73 -25.69
CA GLY A 234 -10.47 -3.06 -26.27
C GLY A 234 -10.72 -4.20 -25.27
N VAL A 235 -11.41 -3.91 -24.17
CA VAL A 235 -11.72 -4.86 -23.09
C VAL A 235 -13.21 -5.14 -23.10
N HIS A 236 -13.57 -6.41 -23.33
CA HIS A 236 -14.97 -6.80 -23.36
C HIS A 236 -15.55 -6.94 -21.94
N THR A 237 -16.85 -6.69 -21.79
CA THR A 237 -17.58 -6.83 -20.52
C THR A 237 -18.57 -8.00 -20.60
N VAL A 238 -18.42 -8.98 -19.72
CA VAL A 238 -19.33 -10.12 -19.54
C VAL A 238 -20.24 -9.81 -18.36
N ARG A 239 -21.56 -9.76 -18.58
CA ARG A 239 -22.54 -9.55 -17.51
C ARG A 239 -23.20 -10.86 -17.11
N ILE A 240 -23.16 -11.18 -15.81
CA ILE A 240 -23.69 -12.40 -15.22
C ILE A 240 -24.82 -12.00 -14.29
N GLY A 241 -26.06 -12.39 -14.61
CA GLY A 241 -27.16 -12.21 -13.66
C GLY A 241 -26.94 -13.05 -12.39
N ALA A 242 -27.19 -12.48 -11.22
CA ALA A 242 -26.97 -13.15 -9.93
C ALA A 242 -27.75 -14.47 -9.80
N HIS A 243 -28.89 -14.62 -10.47
CA HIS A 243 -29.64 -15.88 -10.50
C HIS A 243 -28.88 -17.05 -11.16
N HIS A 244 -27.90 -16.78 -12.04
CA HIS A 244 -27.07 -17.84 -12.61
C HIS A 244 -26.19 -18.53 -11.56
N THR A 245 -25.99 -17.93 -10.37
CA THR A 245 -25.22 -18.57 -9.30
C THR A 245 -25.96 -19.72 -8.62
N ASP A 246 -27.27 -19.86 -8.88
CA ASP A 246 -28.07 -21.00 -8.41
C ASP A 246 -27.77 -22.29 -9.20
N GLU A 247 -27.10 -22.18 -10.36
CA GLU A 247 -26.67 -23.30 -11.21
C GLU A 247 -25.15 -23.25 -11.51
N PRO A 248 -24.28 -23.55 -10.52
CA PRO A 248 -22.83 -23.35 -10.63
C PRO A 248 -22.17 -24.09 -11.81
N ALA A 249 -22.69 -25.27 -12.16
CA ALA A 249 -22.14 -26.05 -13.28
C ALA A 249 -22.38 -25.35 -14.63
N ALA A 250 -23.59 -24.85 -14.87
CA ALA A 250 -23.91 -24.11 -16.10
C ALA A 250 -23.15 -22.78 -16.16
N LEU A 251 -23.05 -22.08 -15.02
CA LEU A 251 -22.28 -20.84 -14.91
C LEU A 251 -20.78 -21.07 -15.18
N LYS A 252 -20.21 -22.18 -14.70
CA LYS A 252 -18.81 -22.54 -14.96
C LYS A 252 -18.54 -22.75 -16.45
N GLU A 253 -19.43 -23.43 -17.15
CA GLU A 253 -19.30 -23.65 -18.59
C GLU A 253 -19.41 -22.32 -19.37
N LEU A 254 -20.36 -21.45 -19.00
CA LEU A 254 -20.48 -20.10 -19.56
C LEU A 254 -19.19 -19.28 -19.35
N LEU A 255 -18.66 -19.27 -18.13
CA LEU A 255 -17.41 -18.59 -17.80
C LEU A 255 -16.26 -19.14 -18.65
N ARG A 256 -16.15 -20.47 -18.79
CA ARG A 256 -15.13 -21.08 -19.64
C ARG A 256 -15.24 -20.62 -21.09
N GLU A 257 -16.45 -20.64 -21.66
CA GLU A 257 -16.69 -20.21 -23.04
C GLU A 257 -16.33 -18.75 -23.28
N GLU A 258 -16.72 -17.84 -22.38
CA GLU A 258 -16.41 -16.42 -22.51
C GLU A 258 -14.90 -16.15 -22.33
N LEU A 259 -14.25 -16.81 -21.36
CA LEU A 259 -12.80 -16.68 -21.18
C LEU A 259 -12.03 -17.20 -22.40
N ASP A 260 -12.42 -18.36 -22.94
CA ASP A 260 -11.80 -18.91 -24.15
C ASP A 260 -12.00 -17.98 -25.35
N ARG A 261 -13.22 -17.43 -25.52
CA ARG A 261 -13.55 -16.49 -26.59
C ARG A 261 -12.68 -15.23 -26.52
N TRP A 262 -12.64 -14.57 -25.36
CA TRP A 262 -12.05 -13.23 -25.27
C TRP A 262 -10.56 -13.22 -24.98
N LEU A 263 -10.08 -14.14 -24.15
CA LEU A 263 -8.67 -14.20 -23.79
C LEU A 263 -7.85 -15.03 -24.79
N PHE A 264 -8.40 -16.14 -25.29
CA PHE A 264 -7.59 -17.15 -25.97
C PHE A 264 -7.88 -17.38 -27.45
N GLN A 265 -8.93 -16.80 -28.05
CA GLN A 265 -9.11 -16.89 -29.50
C GLN A 265 -8.02 -16.12 -30.24
N THR A 266 -7.28 -16.82 -31.10
CA THR A 266 -6.38 -16.19 -32.08
C THR A 266 -7.21 -15.32 -33.03
N ARG A 267 -6.82 -14.06 -33.21
CA ARG A 267 -7.35 -13.23 -34.31
C ARG A 267 -6.75 -13.70 -35.63
#